data_AF-A0A023NDG8-F1
#
_entry.id   AF-A0A023NDG8-F1
#
_cell.length_a   1.000
_cell.length_b   1.000
_cell.length_c   1.000
_cell.angle_alpha   90.00
_cell.angle_beta   90.00
_cell.angle_gamma   90.00
#
_symmetry.space_group_name_H-M   'P 1'
#
loop_
_entity.id
_entity.type
_entity.pdbx_description
1 polymer ?
#
loop_
_entity_poly.entity_id
_entity_poly.type
_entity_poly.pdbx_seq_one_letter_code
_entity_poly.pdbx_strand_id
1 'polypeptide(L)' 'MSLVYMNIMTAFAVSLTGLLMYRSHLMSSLLCLEGMMLSLFIMATLMIL' A
#
# COMPACT_ATOMS: atom_id res chain seq x y z
N MET A 1 -15.01 -11.78 1.01
CA MET A 1 -14.83 -10.37 1.43
C MET A 1 -13.70 -10.20 2.44
N SER A 2 -13.66 -10.97 3.54
CA SER A 2 -12.58 -10.85 4.55
C SER A 2 -11.15 -11.08 4.01
N LEU A 3 -10.93 -12.10 3.16
CA LEU A 3 -9.60 -12.37 2.60
C LEU A 3 -9.06 -11.22 1.74
N VAL A 4 -9.92 -10.53 1.00
CA VAL A 4 -9.49 -9.42 0.13
C VAL A 4 -9.03 -8.24 0.98
N TYR A 5 -9.77 -7.91 2.05
CA TYR A 5 -9.35 -6.89 3.00
C TYR A 5 -8.03 -7.25 3.69
N MET A 6 -7.85 -8.50 4.11
CA MET A 6 -6.57 -8.96 4.69
C MET A 6 -5.41 -8.76 3.70
N ASN A 7 -5.58 -9.14 2.42
CA ASN A 7 -4.54 -8.97 1.40
C ASN A 7 -4.21 -7.49 1.16
N ILE A 8 -5.21 -6.62 1.07
CA ILE A 8 -5.00 -5.17 0.87
C ILE A 8 -4.29 -4.55 2.08
N MET A 9 -4.67 -4.93 3.31
CA MET A 9 -3.99 -4.48 4.52
C MET A 9 -2.54 -4.95 4.58
N THR A 10 -2.25 -6.19 4.14
CA THR A 10 -0.86 -6.67 4.05
C THR A 10 -0.07 -5.92 2.97
N ALA A 11 -0.66 -5.60 1.81
CA ALA A 11 -0.02 -4.82 0.78
C ALA A 11 0.32 -3.40 1.26
N PHE A 12 -0.62 -2.75 1.97
CA PHE A 12 -0.39 -1.46 2.61
C PHE A 12 0.76 -1.54 3.64
N ALA A 13 0.75 -2.54 4.52
CA ALA A 13 1.81 -2.74 5.51
C ALA A 13 3.19 -2.97 4.86
N VAL A 14 3.26 -3.78 3.78
CA VAL A 14 4.51 -4.01 3.05
C VAL A 14 5.02 -2.71 2.42
N SER A 15 4.15 -1.93 1.77
CA SER A 15 4.53 -0.63 1.20
C SER A 15 4.99 0.38 2.25
N LEU A 16 4.35 0.38 3.44
CA LEU A 16 4.76 1.19 4.58
C LEU A 16 6.13 0.77 5.11
N THR A 17 6.39 -0.53 5.26
CA THR A 17 7.71 -1.02 5.67
C THR A 17 8.80 -0.69 4.65
N GLY A 18 8.48 -0.73 3.34
CA GLY A 18 9.40 -0.34 2.28
C GLY A 18 9.77 1.15 2.31
N LEU A 19 8.85 2.00 2.75
CA LEU A 19 9.12 3.43 2.94
C LEU A 19 9.94 3.70 4.21
N LEU A 20 9.59 3.06 5.33
CA LEU A 20 10.31 3.18 6.60
C LEU A 20 11.77 2.69 6.50
N MET A 21 12.00 1.65 5.70
CA MET A 21 13.34 1.17 5.35
C MET A 21 13.94 2.03 4.23
N TYR A 22 14.17 3.32 4.54
CA TYR A 22 14.75 4.30 3.62
C TYR A 22 16.09 3.80 3.04
N ARG A 23 16.03 3.17 1.88
CA ARG A 23 17.18 3.02 0.99
C ARG A 23 17.50 4.40 0.42
N SER A 24 18.79 4.66 0.23
CA SER A 24 19.34 5.94 -0.27
C SER A 24 18.77 6.44 -1.61
N HIS A 25 18.02 5.61 -2.34
CA HIS A 25 17.34 6.02 -3.57
C HIS A 25 15.94 6.58 -3.30
N LEU A 26 15.80 7.90 -3.45
CA LEU A 26 14.53 8.63 -3.38
C LEU A 26 13.47 8.09 -4.36
N MET A 27 13.90 7.52 -5.50
CA MET A 27 13.00 6.93 -6.50
C MET A 27 12.25 5.70 -5.95
N SER A 28 12.88 4.87 -5.11
CA SER A 28 12.19 3.71 -4.51
C SER A 28 11.15 4.12 -3.46
N SER A 29 11.38 5.20 -2.70
CA SER A 29 10.38 5.69 -1.74
C SER A 29 9.16 6.30 -2.44
N LEU A 30 9.34 6.94 -3.60
CA LEU A 30 8.23 7.46 -4.42
C LEU A 30 7.34 6.33 -4.94
N LEU A 31 7.93 5.25 -5.45
CA LEU A 31 7.17 4.06 -5.89
C LEU A 31 6.40 3.41 -4.73
N CYS A 32 6.98 3.36 -3.51
CA CYS A 32 6.25 2.88 -2.33
C CYS A 32 5.07 3.79 -1.94
N LEU A 33 5.19 5.10 -2.13
CA LEU A 33 4.10 6.06 -1.93
C LEU A 33 2.97 5.88 -2.94
N GLU A 34 3.30 5.63 -4.22
CA GLU A 34 2.30 5.29 -5.24
C GLU A 34 1.56 3.99 -4.90
N GLY A 35 2.28 2.96 -4.41
CA GLY A 35 1.68 1.71 -3.94
C GLY A 35 0.73 1.88 -2.74
N MET A 36 1.05 2.79 -1.80
CA MET A 36 0.15 3.14 -0.70
C MET A 36 -1.12 3.84 -1.18
N MET A 37 -1.02 4.76 -2.15
CA MET A 37 -2.21 5.42 -2.71
C MET A 37 -3.13 4.42 -3.44
N LEU A 38 -2.54 3.49 -4.20
CA LEU A 38 -3.28 2.46 -4.94
C LEU A 38 -4.02 1.49 -4.00
N SER A 39 -3.38 1.05 -2.91
CA SER A 39 -4.02 0.17 -1.93
C SER A 39 -5.18 0.85 -1.19
N LEU A 40 -5.05 2.13 -0.82
CA LEU A 40 -6.14 2.91 -0.24
C LEU A 40 -7.30 3.12 -1.21
N PHE A 41 -7.01 3.34 -2.50
CA PHE A 41 -8.05 3.47 -3.52
C PHE A 41 -8.86 2.17 -3.69
N ILE A 42 -8.19 1.01 -3.74
CA ILE A 42 -8.85 -0.29 -3.83
C ILE A 42 -9.69 -0.57 -2.57
N MET A 43 -9.19 -0.19 -1.39
CA MET A 43 -9.95 -0.36 -0.15
C MET A 43 -11.21 0.52 -0.11
N ALA A 44 -11.12 1.77 -0.59
CA ALA A 44 -12.26 2.68 -0.67
C ALA A 44 -13.32 2.21 -1.69
N THR A 45 -12.89 1.73 -2.86
CA THR A 45 -13.81 1.20 -3.88
C THR A 45 -14.52 -0.07 -3.41
N LEU A 46 -13.83 -0.97 -2.70
CA LEU A 46 -14.45 -2.16 -2.11
C LEU A 46 -15.38 -1.86 -0.93
N MET A 47 -15.16 -0.76 -0.21
CA MET A 47 -16.05 -0.30 0.88
C MET A 47 -17.33 0.35 0.36
N ILE A 48 -17.27 0.97 -0.82
CA ILE A 48 -18.41 1.66 -1.46
C ILE A 48 -19.29 0.68 -2.24
N LEU A 49 -18.71 -0.43 -2.74
CA LEU A 49 -19.41 -1.50 -3.44
C LEU A 49 -20.09 -2.47 -2.45
#